data_AF-A0A1H2HP42-F1
#
_entry.id   AF-A0A1H2HP42-F1
#
_cell.length_a   1.000
_cell.length_b   1.000
_cell.length_c   1.000
_cell.angle_alpha   90.00
_cell.angle_beta   90.00
_cell.angle_gamma   90.00
#
_symmetry.space_group_name_H-M   'P 1'
#
loop_
_entity.id
_entity.type
_entity.pdbx_description
1 polymer ?
#
loop_
_entity_poly.entity_id
_entity_poly.type
_entity_poly.pdbx_seq_one_letter_code
_entity_poly.pdbx_strand_id
1 'polypeptide(L)'
;MDLVNEYEAIGVVIGLPKTLKNTTGVAAETARDFGDRLAERIAPAEVHWQDERFTTVTAQQALHASGRTVKSSRGVIDQAAAVAILQGWLDARR
;
A
#
# COMPACT_ATOMS: atom_id res chain seq x y z
N MET A 1 -10.83 7.17 -17.08
CA MET A 1 -10.95 5.71 -16.93
C MET A 1 -10.19 5.37 -15.65
N ASP A 2 -10.77 4.59 -14.74
CA ASP A 2 -10.08 4.18 -13.51
C ASP A 2 -9.14 3.01 -13.83
N LEU A 3 -7.96 2.96 -13.21
CA LEU A 3 -6.92 1.94 -13.43
C LEU A 3 -7.47 0.53 -13.18
N VAL A 4 -8.41 0.37 -12.24
CA VAL A 4 -9.04 -0.93 -11.96
C VAL A 4 -9.69 -1.52 -13.21
N ASN A 5 -10.41 -0.69 -13.98
CA ASN A 5 -11.08 -1.13 -15.20
C ASN A 5 -10.10 -1.32 -16.36
N GLU A 6 -9.08 -0.47 -16.44
CA GLU A 6 -8.05 -0.56 -17.49
C GLU A 6 -7.24 -1.86 -17.41
N TYR A 7 -6.94 -2.30 -16.19
CA TYR A 7 -6.16 -3.52 -15.93
C TYR A 7 -7.03 -4.75 -15.65
N GLU A 8 -8.36 -4.64 -15.73
CA GLU A 8 -9.30 -5.71 -15.34
C GLU A 8 -8.97 -6.30 -13.96
N ALA A 9 -8.58 -5.44 -13.02
CA ALA A 9 -8.12 -5.87 -11.71
C ALA A 9 -9.28 -6.49 -10.92
N ILE A 10 -9.06 -7.69 -10.38
CA ILE A 10 -10.04 -8.41 -9.57
C ILE A 10 -10.15 -7.88 -8.13
N GLY A 11 -9.18 -7.05 -7.72
CA GLY A 11 -9.17 -6.42 -6.41
C GLY A 11 -7.99 -5.46 -6.22
N VAL A 12 -8.04 -4.69 -5.14
CA VAL A 12 -7.03 -3.70 -4.75
C VAL A 12 -6.55 -4.01 -3.35
N VAL A 13 -5.22 -4.04 -3.14
CA VAL A 13 -4.61 -4.21 -1.82
C VAL A 13 -4.17 -2.86 -1.28
N ILE A 14 -4.61 -2.52 -0.06
CA ILE A 14 -4.26 -1.29 0.65
C ILE A 14 -3.45 -1.67 1.89
N GLY A 15 -2.32 -1.00 2.08
CA GLY A 15 -1.51 -1.16 3.27
C GLY A 15 -2.15 -0.51 4.50
N LEU A 16 -2.09 -1.20 5.64
CA LEU A 16 -2.53 -0.72 6.94
C LEU A 16 -1.30 -0.43 7.81
N PRO A 17 -0.99 0.85 8.07
CA PRO A 17 0.13 1.21 8.92
C PRO A 17 -0.20 0.85 10.37
N LYS A 18 0.51 -0.11 10.95
CA LYS A 18 0.46 -0.35 12.41
C LYS A 18 1.58 0.40 13.10
N THR A 19 1.23 1.14 14.15
CA THR A 19 2.24 1.68 15.05
C THR A 19 2.87 0.53 15.85
N LEU A 20 4.17 0.64 16.14
CA LEU A 20 4.91 -0.30 17.00
C LEU A 20 4.31 -0.43 18.43
N LYS A 21 3.40 0.49 18.82
CA LYS A 21 2.72 0.49 20.12
C LYS A 21 1.31 -0.11 20.09
N ASN A 22 0.91 -0.78 19.01
CA ASN A 22 -0.37 -1.49 18.91
C ASN A 22 -1.61 -0.58 19.09
N THR A 23 -1.45 0.74 19.00
CA THR A 23 -2.56 1.68 18.88
C THR A 23 -2.85 1.89 17.40
N THR A 24 -4.10 1.65 17.00
CA THR A 24 -4.61 2.04 15.68
C THR A 24 -4.47 3.56 15.59
N GLY A 25 -3.46 4.05 14.86
CA GLY A 25 -3.22 5.48 14.73
C GLY A 25 -4.18 6.11 13.72
N VAL A 26 -4.29 7.44 13.75
CA VAL A 26 -5.05 8.26 12.77
C VAL A 26 -4.76 7.86 11.31
N ALA A 27 -3.53 7.42 11.02
CA ALA A 27 -3.13 6.94 9.69
C ALA A 27 -3.85 5.64 9.28
N ALA A 28 -4.07 4.70 10.20
CA ALA A 28 -4.79 3.46 9.91
C ALA A 28 -6.29 3.71 9.74
N GLU A 29 -6.87 4.63 10.50
CA GLU A 29 -8.26 5.08 10.29
C GLU A 29 -8.42 5.75 8.93
N THR A 30 -7.53 6.67 8.59
CA THR A 30 -7.54 7.34 7.27
C THR A 30 -7.41 6.32 6.12
N ALA A 31 -6.56 5.30 6.28
CA ALA A 31 -6.39 4.25 5.27
C ALA A 31 -7.65 3.37 5.13
N ARG A 32 -8.35 3.09 6.23
CA ARG A 32 -9.63 2.36 6.21
C ARG A 32 -10.72 3.18 5.56
N ASP A 33 -10.93 4.42 5.97
CA ASP A 33 -11.94 5.32 5.39
C ASP A 33 -11.72 5.50 3.88
N PHE A 34 -10.46 5.59 3.46
CA PHE A 34 -10.11 5.61 2.03
C PHE A 34 -10.49 4.29 1.33
N GLY A 35 -10.12 3.15 1.93
CA GLY A 35 -10.42 1.83 1.38
C GLY A 35 -11.93 1.57 1.25
N ASP A 36 -12.71 1.95 2.26
CA ASP A 36 -14.16 1.77 2.26
C ASP A 36 -14.82 2.58 1.14
N ARG A 37 -14.43 3.85 0.99
CA ARG A 37 -14.88 4.71 -0.12
C ARG A 37 -14.43 4.21 -1.49
N LEU A 38 -13.26 3.55 -1.56
CA LEU A 38 -12.78 2.96 -2.80
C LEU A 38 -13.58 1.71 -3.16
N ALA A 39 -13.89 0.84 -2.20
CA ALA A 39 -14.65 -0.38 -2.41
C ALA A 39 -16.01 -0.11 -3.06
N GLU A 40 -16.72 0.93 -2.62
CA GLU A 40 -17.99 1.36 -3.23
C GLU A 40 -17.84 1.76 -4.71
N ARG A 41 -16.67 2.27 -5.11
CA ARG A 41 -16.41 2.78 -6.46
C ARG A 41 -15.91 1.72 -7.43
N ILE A 42 -15.25 0.68 -6.92
CA ILE A 42 -14.60 -0.34 -7.74
C ILE A 42 -15.37 -1.66 -7.81
N ALA A 43 -16.53 -1.74 -7.14
CA ALA A 43 -17.40 -2.92 -7.18
C ALA A 43 -17.66 -3.37 -8.63
N PRO A 44 -17.54 -4.67 -8.94
CA PRO A 44 -17.45 -5.80 -8.00
C PRO A 44 -16.02 -6.16 -7.54
N ALA A 45 -14.98 -5.44 -7.94
CA ALA A 45 -13.63 -5.71 -7.47
C ALA A 45 -13.52 -5.45 -5.96
N GLU A 46 -12.79 -6.31 -5.26
CA GLU A 46 -12.70 -6.25 -3.79
C GLU A 46 -11.55 -5.37 -3.31
N VAL A 47 -11.72 -4.70 -2.17
CA VAL A 47 -10.60 -4.10 -1.44
C VAL A 47 -10.11 -5.08 -0.38
N HIS A 48 -8.80 -5.26 -0.30
CA HIS A 48 -8.13 -6.05 0.72
C HIS A 48 -7.15 -5.20 1.50
N TRP A 49 -6.93 -5.56 2.76
CA TRP A 49 -6.01 -4.86 3.65
C TRP A 49 -4.81 -5.73 3.99
N GLN A 50 -3.62 -5.14 3.97
CA GLN A 50 -2.37 -5.82 4.32
C GLN A 50 -1.64 -5.07 5.44
N ASP A 51 -1.23 -5.78 6.49
CA ASP A 51 -0.52 -5.21 7.63
C ASP A 51 0.93 -4.83 7.26
N GLU A 52 1.27 -3.55 7.36
CA GLU A 52 2.60 -3.01 7.05
C GLU A 52 3.57 -3.13 8.25
N ARG A 53 3.86 -4.34 8.71
CA ARG A 53 4.84 -4.54 9.81
C ARG A 53 6.31 -4.57 9.36
N PHE A 54 6.58 -4.68 8.05
CA PHE A 54 7.92 -4.94 7.53
C PHE A 54 8.37 -4.04 6.35
N THR A 55 7.66 -2.96 6.05
CA THR A 55 7.94 -2.12 4.87
C THR A 55 9.15 -1.17 5.03
N THR A 56 9.65 -0.97 6.25
CA THR A 56 10.78 -0.08 6.55
C THR A 56 12.09 -0.51 5.88
N VAL A 57 12.34 -1.82 5.73
CA VAL A 57 13.58 -2.32 5.12
C VAL A 57 13.62 -2.01 3.61
N THR A 58 12.51 -2.22 2.90
CA THR A 58 12.40 -1.93 1.47
C THR A 58 12.42 -0.43 1.18
N ALA A 59 11.75 0.37 2.01
CA ALA A 59 11.76 1.83 1.87
C ALA A 59 13.16 2.43 2.11
N GLN A 60 13.92 1.92 3.10
CA GLN A 60 15.29 2.36 3.34
C GLN A 60 16.25 1.94 2.21
N GLN A 61 16.08 0.75 1.64
CA GLN A 61 16.89 0.29 0.49
C GLN A 61 16.62 1.13 -0.77
N ALA A 62 15.36 1.49 -1.05
CA ALA A 62 15.00 2.36 -2.18
C ALA A 62 15.57 3.79 -2.04
N LEU A 63 15.58 4.33 -0.81
CA LEU A 63 16.21 5.63 -0.51
C LEU A 63 17.72 5.59 -0.77
N HIS A 64 18.41 4.56 -0.29
CA HIS A 64 19.86 4.42 -0.41
C HIS A 64 20.31 4.18 -1.86
N ALA A 65 19.53 3.44 -2.65
CA ALA A 65 19.85 3.14 -4.05
C ALA A 65 19.76 4.34 -5.00
N SER A 66 19.09 5.43 -4.60
CA SER A 66 18.71 6.48 -5.56
C SER A 66 19.73 7.61 -5.74
N GLY A 67 20.67 7.85 -4.81
CA GLY A 67 21.63 8.97 -4.86
C GLY A 67 20.98 10.36 -5.07
N ARG A 68 19.66 10.46 -4.87
CA ARG A 68 18.77 11.55 -5.25
C ARG A 68 18.07 12.09 -4.02
N THR A 69 17.62 13.35 -4.08
CA THR A 69 16.93 13.98 -2.95
C THR A 69 15.59 13.30 -2.67
N VAL A 70 15.16 13.24 -1.41
CA VAL A 70 13.88 12.61 -0.99
C VAL A 70 12.70 13.09 -1.84
N LYS A 71 12.70 14.37 -2.23
CA LYS A 71 11.65 14.96 -3.08
C LYS A 71 11.62 14.37 -4.49
N SER A 72 12.78 14.13 -5.11
CA SER A 72 12.84 13.53 -6.45
C SER A 72 12.73 12.00 -6.44
N SER A 73 12.93 11.36 -5.28
CA SER A 73 12.77 9.91 -5.11
C SER A 73 11.38 9.49 -4.61
N ARG A 74 10.51 10.42 -4.21
CA ARG A 74 9.22 10.11 -3.58
C ARG A 74 8.36 9.14 -4.40
N GLY A 75 8.19 9.38 -5.71
CA GLY A 75 7.39 8.50 -6.55
C GLY A 75 7.96 7.07 -6.66
N VAL A 76 9.28 6.93 -6.67
CA VAL A 76 9.95 5.62 -6.70
C VAL A 76 9.77 4.89 -5.37
N ILE A 77 9.86 5.61 -4.25
CA ILE A 77 9.64 5.07 -2.91
C ILE A 77 8.19 4.62 -2.75
N ASP A 78 7.23 5.42 -3.19
CA ASP A 78 5.81 5.09 -3.13
C ASP A 78 5.49 3.83 -3.95
N GLN A 79 6.06 3.69 -5.15
CA GLN A 79 5.93 2.47 -5.97
C GLN A 79 6.58 1.25 -5.31
N ALA A 80 7.79 1.40 -4.76
CA ALA A 80 8.46 0.31 -4.07
C ALA A 80 7.68 -0.17 -2.83
N ALA A 81 7.06 0.75 -2.10
CA ALA A 81 6.19 0.43 -0.98
C ALA A 81 4.93 -0.32 -1.44
N ALA A 82 4.26 0.14 -2.50
CA ALA A 82 3.10 -0.55 -3.08
C ALA A 82 3.42 -1.99 -3.54
N VAL A 83 4.58 -2.21 -4.18
CA VAL A 83 5.03 -3.54 -4.57
C VAL A 83 5.25 -4.44 -3.34
N ALA A 84 5.90 -3.91 -2.31
CA ALA A 84 6.14 -4.67 -1.08
C ALA A 84 4.84 -5.05 -0.36
N ILE A 85 3.86 -4.15 -0.32
CA ILE A 85 2.51 -4.40 0.24
C ILE A 85 1.83 -5.54 -0.53
N LEU A 86 1.79 -5.45 -1.86
CA LEU A 86 1.14 -6.48 -2.69
C LEU A 86 1.82 -7.85 -2.51
N GLN A 87 3.16 -7.90 -2.50
CA GLN A 87 3.87 -9.16 -2.28
C GLN A 87 3.58 -9.77 -0.90
N GLY A 88 3.60 -8.96 0.16
CA GLY A 88 3.26 -9.43 1.50
C GLY A 88 1.84 -10.02 1.60
N TRP A 89 0.88 -9.48 0.83
CA TRP A 89 -0.48 -10.00 0.77
C TRP A 89 -0.59 -11.33 0.00
N LEU A 90 0.16 -11.46 -1.11
CA LEU A 90 0.23 -12.67 -1.92
C LEU A 90 0.90 -13.82 -1.16
N ASP A 91 2.02 -13.55 -0.50
CA ASP A 91 2.78 -14.54 0.26
C ASP A 91 1.98 -15.11 1.45
N ALA A 92 1.16 -14.28 2.09
CA ALA A 92 0.28 -14.73 3.19
C ALA A 92 -0.86 -15.66 2.74
N ARG A 93 -1.09 -15.80 1.43
CA ARG A 93 -2.16 -16.59 0.81
C ARG A 93 -1.65 -17.78 -0.01
N ARG A 94 -0.34 -18.03 0.02
CA ARG A 94 0.29 -19.15 -0.66
C ARG A 94 0.23 -20.43 0.17
#